data_AF-A0A562VA58-F1
#
_entry.id   AF-A0A562VA58-F1
#
_cell.length_a   1.000
_cell.length_b   1.000
_cell.length_c   1.000
_cell.angle_alpha   90.00
_cell.angle_beta   90.00
_cell.angle_gamma   90.00
#
_symmetry.space_group_name_H-M   'P 1'
#
loop_
_entity.id
_entity.type
_entity.pdbx_description
1 polymer ?
#
loop_
_entity_poly.entity_id
_entity_poly.type
_entity_poly.pdbx_seq_one_letter_code
_entity_poly.pdbx_strand_id
1 'polypeptide(L)'
;MWRRVAVPHREATAVVGMSTAPVPEVTWAGLTVFGTFWSVYAQQVITVTSAPTAAHTIRVWGRRCGVRALILTISCPSHFPEPRWGAAWVNNPPEWRHEIEHGAVDVYERWDAAREVTT
;
A
#
# COMPACT_ATOMS: atom_id res chain seq x y z
N MET A 1 -31.04 5.72 50.24
CA MET A 1 -31.80 5.05 49.16
C MET A 1 -31.15 5.45 47.84
N TRP A 2 -30.26 4.61 47.29
CA TRP A 2 -29.43 4.96 46.12
C TRP A 2 -29.95 4.19 44.89
N ARG A 3 -30.45 4.91 43.87
CA ARG A 3 -30.85 4.32 42.59
C ARG A 3 -29.63 4.18 41.68
N ARG A 4 -29.28 2.95 41.29
CA ARG A 4 -28.40 2.70 40.13
C ARG A 4 -29.18 2.99 38.85
N VAL A 5 -28.72 3.93 38.05
CA VAL A 5 -29.20 4.15 36.69
C VAL A 5 -28.31 3.31 35.77
N ALA A 6 -28.91 2.35 35.06
CA ALA A 6 -28.23 1.55 34.06
C ALA A 6 -27.98 2.40 32.80
N VAL A 7 -26.73 2.42 32.32
CA VAL A 7 -26.36 3.02 31.03
C VAL A 7 -26.55 1.94 29.95
N PRO A 8 -27.38 2.15 28.92
CA PRO A 8 -27.51 1.18 27.85
C PRO A 8 -26.29 1.23 26.93
N HIS A 9 -25.74 0.06 26.64
CA HIS A 9 -24.70 -0.19 25.65
C HIS A 9 -25.30 0.06 24.26
N ARG A 10 -24.90 1.15 23.58
CA ARG A 10 -25.21 1.33 22.15
C ARG A 10 -24.13 0.60 21.35
N GLU A 11 -24.54 -0.44 20.64
CA GLU A 11 -23.78 -1.05 19.56
C GLU A 11 -23.59 0.00 18.44
N ALA A 12 -22.35 0.36 18.17
CA ALA A 12 -22.01 1.15 16.99
C ALA A 12 -21.85 0.18 15.82
N THR A 13 -22.93 -0.08 15.09
CA THR A 13 -22.85 -0.70 13.77
C THR A 13 -22.25 0.32 12.81
N ALA A 14 -20.93 0.27 12.63
CA ALA A 14 -20.26 1.04 11.59
C ALA A 14 -20.70 0.49 10.23
N VAL A 15 -21.56 1.22 9.55
CA VAL A 15 -21.87 0.97 8.14
C VAL A 15 -20.64 1.43 7.36
N VAL A 16 -19.79 0.48 6.96
CA VAL A 16 -18.70 0.76 6.01
C VAL A 16 -19.35 0.99 4.65
N GLY A 17 -19.65 2.25 4.35
CA GLY A 17 -19.97 2.67 3.00
C GLY A 17 -18.72 2.48 2.14
N MET A 18 -18.75 1.49 1.23
CA MET A 18 -17.79 1.41 0.13
C MET A 18 -18.04 2.63 -0.75
N SER A 19 -17.28 3.70 -0.51
CA SER A 19 -17.26 4.86 -1.39
C SER A 19 -16.74 4.41 -2.75
N THR A 20 -17.57 4.57 -3.79
CA THR A 20 -17.21 4.38 -5.21
C THR A 20 -16.62 5.65 -5.82
N ALA A 21 -16.30 6.66 -5.00
CA ALA A 21 -15.66 7.87 -5.49
C ALA A 21 -14.25 7.54 -6.01
N PRO A 22 -13.85 8.06 -7.19
CA PRO A 22 -12.50 7.86 -7.70
C PRO A 22 -11.49 8.40 -6.66
N VAL A 23 -10.54 7.55 -6.27
CA VAL A 23 -9.50 7.94 -5.33
C VAL A 23 -8.70 9.07 -5.98
N PRO A 24 -8.60 10.26 -5.36
CA PRO A 24 -7.85 11.37 -5.95
C PRO A 24 -6.42 10.92 -6.21
N GLU A 25 -5.91 11.23 -7.41
CA GLU A 25 -4.57 10.86 -7.83
C GLU A 25 -3.54 11.64 -6.99
N VAL A 26 -3.07 11.02 -5.90
CA VAL A 26 -2.03 11.62 -5.06
C VAL A 26 -0.73 11.55 -5.83
N THR A 27 -0.15 12.70 -6.17
CA THR A 27 1.15 12.76 -6.84
C THR A 27 2.27 13.03 -5.83
N TRP A 28 3.39 12.34 -5.99
CA TRP A 28 4.61 12.55 -5.20
C TRP A 28 5.79 12.67 -6.13
N ALA A 29 6.47 13.83 -6.13
CA ALA A 29 7.61 14.11 -7.01
C ALA A 29 7.32 13.83 -8.51
N GLY A 30 6.08 14.10 -8.95
CA GLY A 30 5.63 13.83 -10.32
C GLY A 30 5.23 12.37 -10.58
N LEU A 31 5.20 11.51 -9.56
CA LEU A 31 4.78 10.12 -9.66
C LEU A 31 3.37 9.95 -9.10
N THR A 32 2.50 9.24 -9.80
CA THR A 32 1.25 8.73 -9.25
C THR A 32 1.52 7.79 -8.10
N VAL A 33 0.91 8.05 -6.94
CA VAL A 33 0.88 7.14 -5.79
C VAL A 33 -0.33 6.23 -5.93
N PHE A 34 -0.10 4.93 -6.09
CA PHE A 34 -1.17 3.93 -6.18
C PHE A 34 -1.76 3.63 -4.80
N GLY A 35 -0.93 3.70 -3.76
CA GLY A 35 -1.37 3.57 -2.38
C GLY A 35 -0.22 3.30 -1.42
N THR A 36 -0.60 2.93 -0.20
CA THR A 36 0.33 2.62 0.90
C THR A 36 -0.16 1.42 1.70
N PHE A 37 0.75 0.71 2.34
CA PHE A 37 0.41 -0.32 3.33
C PHE A 37 1.38 -0.32 4.50
N TRP A 38 0.96 -0.83 5.65
CA TRP A 38 1.85 -1.08 6.79
C TRP A 38 2.49 -2.46 6.63
N SER A 39 3.83 -2.52 6.67
CA SER A 39 4.57 -3.78 6.71
C SER A 39 4.91 -4.12 8.17
N VAL A 40 4.52 -5.31 8.61
CA VAL A 40 4.76 -5.81 9.97
C VAL A 40 6.24 -6.14 10.14
N TYR A 41 6.89 -6.77 9.16
CA TYR A 41 8.30 -7.10 9.27
C TYR A 41 9.19 -5.86 9.16
N ALA A 42 8.82 -4.86 8.34
CA ALA A 42 9.59 -3.63 8.19
C ALA A 42 9.25 -2.54 9.22
N GLN A 43 8.18 -2.72 10.01
CA GLN A 43 7.69 -1.80 11.05
C GLN A 43 7.53 -0.36 10.53
N GLN A 44 6.98 -0.22 9.32
CA GLN A 44 6.82 1.07 8.67
C GLN A 44 5.75 1.06 7.59
N VAL A 45 5.32 2.26 7.20
CA VAL A 45 4.47 2.47 6.03
C VAL A 45 5.32 2.39 4.76
N ILE A 46 4.88 1.53 3.84
CA ILE A 46 5.42 1.33 2.50
C ILE A 46 4.52 2.08 1.52
N THR A 47 5.14 2.79 0.57
CA THR A 47 4.44 3.54 -0.48
C THR A 47 4.70 2.92 -1.84
N VAL A 48 3.65 2.76 -2.64
CA VAL A 48 3.72 2.20 -3.99
C VAL A 48 3.38 3.28 -5.00
N THR A 49 4.25 3.47 -5.98
CA THR A 49 4.08 4.52 -7.00
C THR A 49 4.29 3.98 -8.40
N SER A 50 3.85 4.76 -9.38
CA SER A 50 4.28 4.60 -10.78
C SER A 50 5.80 4.70 -10.93
N ALA A 51 6.29 4.13 -12.03
CA ALA A 51 7.61 4.40 -12.57
C ALA A 51 7.50 5.42 -13.72
N PRO A 52 8.38 6.43 -13.80
CA PRO A 52 8.26 7.52 -14.76
C PRO A 52 8.49 7.10 -16.23
N THR A 53 9.15 5.96 -16.47
CA THR A 53 9.64 5.57 -17.80
C THR A 53 9.13 4.21 -18.29
N ALA A 54 8.25 3.56 -17.52
CA ALA A 54 7.78 2.22 -17.86
C ALA A 54 6.33 2.05 -17.42
N ALA A 55 5.44 1.92 -18.41
CA ALA A 55 4.08 1.46 -18.18
C ALA A 55 4.14 0.07 -17.51
N HIS A 56 3.22 -0.20 -16.57
CA HIS A 56 3.17 -1.46 -15.83
C HIS A 56 4.45 -1.77 -15.02
N THR A 57 5.09 -0.73 -14.48
CA THR A 57 6.17 -0.86 -13.52
C THR A 57 5.86 -0.03 -12.29
N ILE A 58 6.03 -0.63 -11.12
CA ILE A 58 5.83 0.04 -9.84
C ILE A 58 7.14 0.20 -9.08
N ARG A 59 7.22 1.28 -8.31
CA ARG A 59 8.31 1.54 -7.37
C ARG A 59 7.78 1.46 -5.95
N VAL A 60 8.53 0.76 -5.10
CA VAL A 60 8.18 0.50 -3.71
C VAL A 60 9.16 1.25 -2.82
N TRP A 61 8.63 2.12 -1.96
CA TRP A 61 9.40 3.05 -1.14
C TRP A 61 9.16 2.80 0.34
N GLY A 62 10.23 2.87 1.13
CA GLY A 62 10.15 2.95 2.58
C GLY A 62 11.13 3.97 3.13
N ARG A 63 11.38 3.92 4.43
CA ARG A 63 12.33 4.75 5.16
C ARG A 63 13.59 3.95 5.49
N ARG A 64 14.74 4.57 5.30
CA ARG A 64 16.05 4.11 5.76
C ARG A 64 16.77 5.30 6.39
N CYS A 65 17.25 5.15 7.63
CA CYS A 65 17.97 6.23 8.33
C CYS A 65 17.21 7.57 8.30
N GLY A 66 15.89 7.53 8.47
CA GLY A 66 15.03 8.72 8.47
C GLY A 66 14.63 9.26 7.09
N VAL A 67 15.33 8.89 6.01
CA VAL A 67 15.04 9.34 4.64
C VAL A 67 14.24 8.31 3.86
N ARG A 68 13.47 8.76 2.86
CA ARG A 68 12.81 7.84 1.92
C ARG A 68 13.85 7.21 1.00
N ALA A 69 13.72 5.90 0.78
CA ALA A 69 14.61 5.13 -0.06
C ALA A 69 13.80 4.13 -0.88
N LEU A 70 14.22 3.92 -2.13
CA LEU A 70 13.66 2.88 -2.99
C LEU A 70 14.04 1.52 -2.43
N ILE A 71 13.04 0.68 -2.15
CA ILE A 71 13.21 -0.68 -1.67
C ILE A 71 13.37 -1.63 -2.84
N LEU A 72 12.39 -1.63 -3.74
CA LEU A 72 12.42 -2.44 -4.94
C LEU A 72 11.62 -1.82 -6.08
N THR A 73 11.87 -2.30 -7.29
CA THR A 73 11.06 -2.04 -8.48
C THR A 73 10.43 -3.36 -8.92
N ILE A 74 9.13 -3.37 -9.25
CA ILE A 74 8.45 -4.56 -9.79
C ILE A 74 7.98 -4.23 -11.19
N SER A 75 8.44 -5.00 -12.17
CA SER A 75 7.88 -4.97 -13.53
C SER A 75 6.73 -5.96 -13.65
N CYS A 76 5.77 -5.67 -14.52
CA CYS A 76 4.63 -6.55 -14.84
C CYS A 76 3.82 -7.01 -13.60
N PRO A 77 3.41 -6.08 -12.72
CA PRO A 77 2.80 -6.41 -11.43
C PRO A 77 1.52 -7.25 -11.53
N SER A 78 0.77 -7.19 -12.64
CA SER A 78 -0.50 -7.94 -12.82
C SER A 78 -0.37 -9.34 -13.43
N HIS A 79 0.81 -9.72 -13.94
CA HIS A 79 0.95 -10.95 -14.75
C HIS A 79 2.05 -11.86 -14.23
N PHE A 80 3.27 -11.34 -14.25
CA PHE A 80 4.45 -12.06 -13.82
C PHE A 80 5.34 -11.06 -13.10
N PRO A 81 5.06 -10.80 -11.81
CA PRO A 81 5.81 -9.82 -11.04
C PRO A 81 7.30 -10.14 -11.05
N GLU A 82 8.10 -9.20 -11.55
CA GLU A 82 9.56 -9.34 -11.56
C GLU A 82 10.19 -8.36 -10.56
N PRO A 83 10.44 -8.79 -9.31
CA PRO A 83 11.03 -7.93 -8.29
C PRO A 83 12.53 -7.70 -8.55
N ARG A 84 12.93 -6.43 -8.57
CA ARG A 84 14.32 -5.98 -8.63
C ARG A 84 14.64 -5.20 -7.35
N TRP A 85 15.28 -5.89 -6.40
CA TRP A 85 15.62 -5.35 -5.09
C TRP A 85 16.77 -4.35 -5.17
N GLY A 86 16.65 -3.24 -4.45
CA GLY A 86 17.78 -2.36 -4.20
C GLY A 86 18.85 -3.09 -3.39
N ALA A 87 20.13 -2.82 -3.68
CA ALA A 87 21.26 -3.50 -3.06
C ALA A 87 21.24 -3.44 -1.52
N ALA A 88 20.69 -2.37 -0.95
CA ALA A 88 20.53 -2.19 0.49
C ALA A 88 19.52 -3.14 1.15
N TRP A 89 18.67 -3.80 0.36
CA TRP A 89 17.48 -4.51 0.85
C TRP A 89 17.47 -6.00 0.48
N VAL A 90 18.30 -6.42 -0.47
CA VAL A 90 18.33 -7.79 -1.01
C VAL A 90 18.65 -8.85 0.04
N ASN A 91 19.41 -8.48 1.08
CA ASN A 91 19.83 -9.40 2.16
C ASN A 91 18.85 -9.46 3.34
N ASN A 92 17.69 -8.80 3.27
CA ASN A 92 16.67 -8.97 4.30
C ASN A 92 16.11 -10.40 4.31
N PRO A 93 15.55 -10.82 5.47
CA PRO A 93 14.94 -12.15 5.59
C PRO A 93 13.89 -12.41 4.50
N PRO A 94 13.73 -13.66 4.03
CA PRO A 94 12.77 -14.00 2.98
C PRO A 94 11.33 -13.57 3.26
N GLU A 95 10.86 -13.71 4.51
CA GLU A 95 9.53 -13.32 4.96
C GLU A 95 9.31 -11.80 4.87
N TRP A 96 10.33 -11.01 5.21
CA TRP A 96 10.32 -9.56 5.05
C TRP A 96 10.21 -9.17 3.58
N ARG A 97 10.98 -9.84 2.72
CA ARG A 97 10.96 -9.58 1.28
C ARG A 97 9.62 -9.96 0.66
N HIS A 98 9.09 -11.12 1.05
CA HIS A 98 7.81 -11.64 0.58
C HIS A 98 6.64 -10.73 0.97
N GLU A 99 6.59 -10.25 2.22
CA GLU A 99 5.54 -9.33 2.66
C GLU A 99 5.53 -8.03 1.85
N ILE A 100 6.71 -7.44 1.61
CA ILE A 100 6.80 -6.18 0.87
C ILE A 100 6.41 -6.37 -0.61
N GLU A 101 6.84 -7.47 -1.22
CA GLU A 101 6.51 -7.79 -2.61
C GLU A 101 5.01 -7.99 -2.78
N HIS A 102 4.40 -8.87 -1.99
CA HIS A 102 2.96 -9.13 -2.05
C HIS A 102 2.14 -7.89 -1.73
N GLY A 103 2.46 -7.19 -0.64
CA GLY A 103 1.73 -5.97 -0.27
C GLY A 103 1.80 -4.88 -1.34
N ALA A 104 2.92 -4.80 -2.08
CA ALA A 104 3.05 -3.86 -3.19
C ALA A 104 2.20 -4.25 -4.40
N VAL A 105 2.14 -5.54 -4.75
CA VAL A 105 1.28 -6.07 -5.81
C VAL A 105 -0.20 -5.85 -5.45
N ASP A 106 -0.63 -6.20 -4.25
CA ASP A 106 -2.02 -6.02 -3.79
C ASP A 106 -2.48 -4.54 -3.85
N VAL A 107 -1.58 -3.60 -3.54
CA VAL A 107 -1.87 -2.16 -3.67
C VAL A 107 -2.07 -1.78 -5.13
N TYR A 108 -1.21 -2.25 -6.02
CA TYR A 108 -1.32 -1.97 -7.44
C TYR A 108 -2.60 -2.56 -8.04
N GLU A 109 -2.89 -3.83 -7.76
CA GLU A 109 -4.09 -4.51 -8.29
C GLU A 109 -5.39 -3.82 -7.85
N ARG A 110 -5.48 -3.38 -6.58
CA ARG A 110 -6.65 -2.62 -6.10
C ARG A 110 -6.80 -1.27 -6.81
N TRP A 111 -5.69 -0.58 -7.05
CA TRP A 111 -5.70 0.67 -7.79
C TRP A 111 -6.14 0.45 -9.24
N ASP A 112 -5.64 -0.60 -9.89
CA ASP A 112 -5.96 -0.95 -11.28
C ASP A 112 -7.44 -1.31 -11.43
N ALA A 113 -7.96 -2.19 -10.57
CA ALA A 113 -9.37 -2.57 -10.54
C ALA A 113 -10.30 -1.36 -10.31
N ALA A 114 -9.91 -0.40 -9.47
CA ALA A 114 -10.69 0.82 -9.24
C ALA A 114 -10.76 1.74 -10.47
N ARG A 115 -9.73 1.71 -11.34
CA ARG A 115 -9.73 2.47 -12.59
C ARG A 115 -10.64 1.87 -13.65
N GLU A 116 -10.68 0.55 -13.73
CA GLU A 116 -11.56 -0.15 -14.68
C GLU A 116 -13.03 0.14 -14.40
N VAL A 117 -13.43 0.26 -13.13
CA VAL A 117 -14.81 0.60 -12.73
C VAL A 117 -15.22 2.03 -13.13
N THR A 118 -14.25 2.91 -13.37
CA THR A 118 -14.50 4.34 -13.67
C THR A 118 -14.57 4.62 -15.18
N THR A 119 -14.24 3.65 -16.04
CA THR A 119 -14.19 3.79 -17.50
C THR A 119 -15.46 3.24 -18.15
#